data_AF-A0A4Q6XH42-F1
#
_entry.id   AF-A0A4Q6XH42-F1
#
_cell.length_a   1.000
_cell.length_b   1.000
_cell.length_c   1.000
_cell.angle_alpha   90.00
_cell.angle_beta   90.00
_cell.angle_gamma   90.00
#
_symmetry.space_group_name_H-M   'P 1'
#
loop_
_entity.id
_entity.type
_entity.pdbx_description
1 polymer ?
#
loop_
_entity_poly.entity_id
_entity_poly.type
_entity_poly.pdbx_seq_one_letter_code
_entity_poly.pdbx_strand_id
1 'polypeptide(L)'
;MSEEARNSFIGTLVPGDFYVFLTMVIVAPVFEELLFRGVIFRGLKENYPSFWAFTISALFFGLLHTNIITSIILALFWSWLYYNTKNISVCIISHATCNLIGFVLRVYIQKGNDINIFYPIEEHLYLISIGLTFMAGLLFFIMFKRLKYHQMEEKIIDAI
;
A
#
# COMPACT_ATOMS: atom_id res chain seq x y z
N MET A 1 -34.03 6.16 0.04
CA MET A 1 -33.20 5.27 0.91
C MET A 1 -33.80 5.35 2.30
N SER A 2 -34.28 4.26 2.89
CA SER A 2 -34.93 4.30 4.20
C SER A 2 -33.91 4.71 5.28
N GLU A 3 -34.38 5.42 6.30
CA GLU A 3 -33.55 5.85 7.43
C GLU A 3 -32.91 4.64 8.14
N GLU A 4 -33.59 3.50 8.08
CA GLU A 4 -33.14 2.18 8.54
C GLU A 4 -31.96 1.63 7.74
N ALA A 5 -31.91 1.82 6.41
CA ALA A 5 -30.77 1.43 5.59
C ALA A 5 -29.54 2.33 5.83
N ARG A 6 -29.76 3.63 6.08
CA ARG A 6 -28.71 4.58 6.48
C ARG A 6 -28.16 4.24 7.86
N ASN A 7 -29.03 3.92 8.82
CA ASN A 7 -28.66 3.57 10.19
C ASN A 7 -28.07 2.15 10.29
N SER A 8 -28.44 1.23 9.39
CA SER A 8 -27.78 -0.07 9.20
C SER A 8 -26.35 0.10 8.69
N PHE A 9 -26.15 0.94 7.66
CA PHE A 9 -24.81 1.23 7.14
C PHE A 9 -23.92 1.95 8.16
N ILE A 10 -24.46 2.96 8.85
CA ILE A 10 -23.74 3.72 9.89
C ILE A 10 -23.57 2.91 11.18
N GLY A 11 -24.53 2.05 11.54
CA GLY A 11 -24.45 1.15 12.70
C GLY A 11 -23.55 -0.07 12.48
N THR A 12 -23.14 -0.34 11.25
CA THR A 12 -22.17 -1.41 10.92
C THR A 12 -20.70 -1.01 11.02
N LEU A 13 -20.40 0.27 11.20
CA LEU A 13 -19.08 0.78 11.55
C LEU A 13 -19.14 1.12 13.04
N VAL A 14 -18.33 0.48 13.88
CA VAL A 14 -18.14 0.96 15.25
C VAL A 14 -17.72 2.44 15.14
N PRO A 15 -18.15 3.36 16.02
CA PRO A 15 -17.79 4.79 15.91
C PRO A 15 -16.29 5.08 15.71
N GLY A 16 -15.41 4.13 16.08
CA GLY A 16 -13.96 4.18 15.81
C GLY A 16 -13.51 3.73 14.41
N ASP A 17 -14.31 3.00 13.63
CA ASP A 17 -13.89 2.42 12.35
C ASP A 17 -13.67 3.47 11.26
N PHE A 18 -14.45 4.56 11.25
CA PHE A 18 -14.18 5.68 10.36
C PHE A 18 -12.85 6.37 10.68
N TYR A 19 -12.55 6.55 11.98
CA TYR A 19 -11.29 7.12 12.43
C TYR A 19 -10.11 6.19 12.10
N VAL A 20 -10.27 4.89 12.32
CA VAL A 20 -9.26 3.86 11.96
C VAL A 20 -9.07 3.82 10.45
N PHE A 21 -10.13 3.91 9.65
CA PHE A 21 -10.03 3.99 8.19
C PHE A 21 -9.20 5.20 7.76
N LEU A 22 -9.55 6.40 8.23
CA LEU A 22 -8.82 7.62 7.87
C LEU A 22 -7.35 7.53 8.24
N THR A 23 -7.06 7.07 9.46
CA THR A 23 -5.68 7.00 9.95
C THR A 23 -4.87 5.88 9.26
N MET A 24 -5.41 4.66 9.20
CA MET A 24 -4.73 3.49 8.66
C MET A 24 -4.63 3.48 7.14
N VAL A 25 -5.67 3.91 6.42
CA VAL A 25 -5.76 3.77 4.95
C VAL A 25 -5.27 5.03 4.23
N ILE A 26 -5.41 6.21 4.86
CA ILE A 26 -5.07 7.48 4.19
C ILE A 26 -3.87 8.13 4.85
N VAL A 27 -3.96 8.51 6.12
CA VAL A 27 -2.96 9.36 6.77
C VAL A 27 -1.63 8.63 6.93
N ALA A 28 -1.64 7.39 7.44
CA ALA A 28 -0.41 6.62 7.65
C ALA A 28 0.34 6.35 6.33
N PRO A 29 -0.27 5.82 5.25
CA PRO A 29 0.43 5.62 3.98
C PRO A 29 1.01 6.90 3.39
N VAL A 30 0.29 8.03 3.49
CA VAL A 30 0.81 9.33 3.02
C VAL A 30 2.05 9.73 3.82
N PHE A 31 1.95 9.74 5.15
CA PHE A 31 3.04 10.15 6.02
C PHE A 31 4.26 9.23 5.87
N GLU A 32 4.04 7.92 5.92
CA GLU A 32 5.09 6.92 5.85
C GLU A 32 5.80 6.96 4.49
N GLU A 33 5.09 7.01 3.37
CA GLU A 33 5.76 7.07 2.06
C GLU A 33 6.49 8.40 1.83
N LEU A 34 5.97 9.53 2.34
CA LEU A 34 6.70 10.80 2.30
C LEU A 34 8.00 10.75 3.10
N LEU A 35 7.98 10.18 4.31
CA LEU A 35 9.16 10.03 5.14
C LEU A 35 10.15 9.02 4.55
N PHE A 36 9.68 7.81 4.27
CA PHE A 36 10.56 6.71 3.87
C PHE A 36 11.03 6.84 2.43
N ARG A 37 10.20 7.26 1.48
CA ARG A 37 10.62 7.40 0.06
C ARG A 37 11.05 8.81 -0.29
N GLY A 38 10.33 9.81 0.21
CA GLY A 38 10.65 11.21 -0.04
C GLY A 38 11.92 11.69 0.64
N VAL A 39 12.19 11.22 1.88
CA VAL A 39 13.34 11.68 2.68
C VAL A 39 14.41 10.60 2.81
N ILE A 40 14.09 9.47 3.48
CA ILE A 40 15.11 8.48 3.89
C ILE A 40 15.73 7.78 2.68
N PHE A 41 14.93 7.09 1.85
CA PHE A 41 15.43 6.36 0.69
C PHE A 41 16.10 7.29 -0.32
N ARG A 42 15.52 8.47 -0.56
CA ARG A 42 16.10 9.46 -1.48
C ARG A 42 17.46 9.94 -0.99
N GLY A 43 17.56 10.37 0.28
CA GLY A 43 18.82 10.82 0.86
C GLY A 43 19.89 9.70 0.88
N LEU A 44 19.49 8.46 1.17
CA LEU A 44 20.38 7.31 1.09
C LEU A 44 20.84 7.06 -0.36
N LYS A 45 19.93 7.16 -1.34
CA LYS A 45 20.26 6.92 -2.74
C LYS A 45 21.19 7.98 -3.34
N GLU A 46 21.14 9.20 -2.84
CA GLU A 46 22.03 10.31 -3.23
C GLU A 46 23.47 10.08 -2.74
N ASN A 47 23.65 9.39 -1.60
CA ASN A 47 24.95 9.22 -0.96
C ASN A 47 25.52 7.79 -1.02
N TYR A 48 24.70 6.79 -1.31
CA TYR A 48 25.07 5.38 -1.25
C TYR A 48 24.62 4.58 -2.49
N PRO A 49 25.28 3.42 -2.77
CA PRO A 49 24.81 2.45 -3.74
C PRO A 49 23.37 2.02 -3.49
N SER A 50 22.64 1.67 -4.56
CA SER A 50 21.23 1.28 -4.47
C SER A 50 21.00 0.22 -3.39
N PHE A 51 21.81 -0.84 -3.36
CA PHE A 51 21.70 -1.91 -2.37
C PHE A 51 21.53 -1.40 -0.92
N TRP A 52 22.33 -0.42 -0.51
CA TRP A 52 22.26 0.13 0.84
C TRP A 52 21.02 1.01 1.07
N ALA A 53 20.63 1.81 0.08
CA ALA A 53 19.40 2.60 0.16
C ALA A 53 18.15 1.72 0.33
N PHE A 54 18.08 0.63 -0.42
CA PHE A 54 17.01 -0.37 -0.30
C PHE A 54 17.00 -1.03 1.08
N THR A 55 18.13 -1.61 1.48
CA THR A 55 18.24 -2.37 2.72
C THR A 55 17.98 -1.51 3.95
N ILE A 56 18.65 -0.37 4.08
CA ILE A 56 18.54 0.49 5.28
C ILE A 56 17.13 1.08 5.38
N SER A 57 16.57 1.59 4.28
CA SER A 57 15.22 2.13 4.28
C SER A 57 14.18 1.08 4.66
N ALA A 58 14.32 -0.16 4.17
CA ALA A 58 13.38 -1.23 4.48
C ALA A 58 13.51 -1.75 5.92
N LEU A 59 14.74 -1.82 6.44
CA LEU A 59 14.98 -2.19 7.84
C LEU A 59 14.38 -1.17 8.81
N PHE A 60 14.60 0.12 8.59
CA PHE A 60 14.00 1.16 9.43
C PHE A 60 12.47 1.14 9.37
N PHE A 61 11.89 0.92 8.18
CA PHE A 61 10.44 0.76 8.07
C PHE A 61 9.96 -0.44 8.88
N GLY A 62 10.59 -1.61 8.70
CA GLY A 62 10.24 -2.85 9.41
C GLY A 62 10.31 -2.74 10.93
N LEU A 63 11.33 -2.08 11.46
CA LEU A 63 11.53 -1.93 12.92
C LEU A 63 10.46 -1.08 13.61
N LEU A 64 9.72 -0.26 12.87
CA LEU A 64 8.60 0.52 13.42
C LEU A 64 7.26 -0.23 13.41
N HIS A 65 7.23 -1.48 12.93
CA HIS A 65 6.01 -2.26 12.77
C HIS A 65 5.99 -3.52 13.64
N THR A 66 4.78 -4.00 13.94
CA THR A 66 4.56 -5.20 14.75
C THR A 66 5.01 -6.48 14.03
N ASN A 67 4.77 -6.58 12.72
CA ASN A 67 5.27 -7.68 11.89
C ASN A 67 6.48 -7.22 11.08
N ILE A 68 7.65 -7.33 11.71
CA ILE A 68 8.91 -6.81 11.18
C ILE A 68 9.22 -7.40 9.79
N ILE A 69 9.12 -8.72 9.63
CA ILE A 69 9.54 -9.41 8.39
C ILE A 69 8.70 -8.94 7.21
N THR A 70 7.38 -8.93 7.33
CA THR A 70 6.53 -8.50 6.21
C THR A 70 6.67 -7.02 5.94
N SER A 71 6.78 -6.18 6.96
CA SER A 71 7.00 -4.76 6.76
C SER A 71 8.32 -4.49 6.03
N ILE A 72 9.39 -5.27 6.28
CA ILE A 72 10.64 -5.19 5.50
C ILE A 72 10.38 -5.57 4.04
N ILE A 73 9.67 -6.67 3.78
CA ILE A 73 9.40 -7.15 2.41
C ILE A 73 8.60 -6.10 1.62
N LEU A 74 7.52 -5.57 2.20
CA LEU A 74 6.71 -4.53 1.58
C LEU A 74 7.50 -3.23 1.39
N ALA A 75 8.35 -2.87 2.35
CA ALA A 75 9.19 -1.71 2.22
C ALA A 75 10.25 -1.86 1.11
N LEU A 76 10.82 -3.06 0.91
CA LEU A 76 11.69 -3.33 -0.24
C LEU A 76 10.92 -3.17 -1.56
N PHE A 77 9.67 -3.66 -1.60
CA PHE A 77 8.80 -3.52 -2.76
C PHE A 77 8.49 -2.05 -3.09
N TRP A 78 8.04 -1.24 -2.13
CA TRP A 78 7.76 0.17 -2.39
C TRP A 78 9.02 0.98 -2.70
N SER A 79 10.17 0.62 -2.11
CA SER A 79 11.47 1.19 -2.50
C SER A 79 11.81 0.86 -3.95
N TRP A 80 11.49 -0.35 -4.43
CA TRP A 80 11.68 -0.75 -5.82
C TRP A 80 10.71 -0.01 -6.74
N LEU A 81 9.45 0.09 -6.33
CA LEU A 81 8.42 0.80 -7.07
C LEU A 81 8.78 2.28 -7.22
N TYR A 82 9.21 2.95 -6.14
CA TYR A 82 9.71 4.31 -6.17
C TYR A 82 10.97 4.44 -7.02
N TYR A 83 11.92 3.51 -6.90
CA TYR A 83 13.15 3.54 -7.67
C TYR A 83 12.90 3.55 -9.18
N ASN A 84 11.93 2.77 -9.65
CA ASN A 84 11.59 2.66 -11.08
C ASN A 84 10.65 3.75 -11.58
N THR A 85 9.72 4.23 -10.76
CA THR A 85 8.69 5.21 -11.18
C THR A 85 9.09 6.65 -10.90
N LYS A 86 9.97 6.88 -9.90
CA LYS A 86 10.28 8.19 -9.31
C LYS A 86 9.05 8.97 -8.87
N ASN A 87 7.97 8.28 -8.53
CA ASN A 87 6.69 8.88 -8.20
C ASN A 87 6.19 8.38 -6.84
N ILE A 88 6.12 9.28 -5.86
CA ILE A 88 5.69 8.96 -4.49
C ILE A 88 4.20 8.61 -4.46
N SER A 89 3.38 9.26 -5.29
CA SER A 89 1.94 8.99 -5.35
C SER A 89 1.63 7.55 -5.74
N VAL A 90 2.47 6.94 -6.58
CA VAL A 90 2.36 5.50 -6.93
C VAL A 90 2.54 4.62 -5.69
N CYS A 91 3.52 4.96 -4.86
CA CYS A 91 3.81 4.22 -3.63
C CYS A 91 2.70 4.43 -2.59
N ILE A 92 2.23 5.67 -2.42
CA ILE A 92 1.09 6.00 -1.53
C ILE A 92 -0.16 5.21 -1.93
N ILE A 93 -0.54 5.22 -3.21
CA ILE A 93 -1.73 4.51 -3.68
C ILE A 93 -1.57 3.00 -3.49
N SER A 94 -0.40 2.45 -3.81
CA SER A 94 -0.11 1.04 -3.58
C SER A 94 -0.27 0.70 -2.11
N HIS A 95 0.41 1.41 -1.21
CA HIS A 95 0.36 1.19 0.24
C HIS A 95 -1.05 1.38 0.82
N ALA A 96 -1.75 2.46 0.46
CA ALA A 96 -3.14 2.69 0.86
C ALA A 96 -4.07 1.55 0.43
N THR A 97 -3.85 0.95 -0.75
CA THR A 97 -4.62 -0.21 -1.20
C THR A 97 -4.40 -1.43 -0.30
N CYS A 98 -3.15 -1.67 0.13
CA CYS A 98 -2.81 -2.74 1.07
C CYS A 98 -3.53 -2.58 2.39
N ASN A 99 -3.47 -1.35 2.94
CA ASN A 99 -4.09 -1.03 4.21
C ASN A 99 -5.62 -1.07 4.11
N LEU A 100 -6.20 -0.69 2.96
CA LEU A 100 -7.62 -0.83 2.68
C LEU A 100 -8.05 -2.31 2.71
N ILE A 101 -7.31 -3.20 2.06
CA ILE A 101 -7.59 -4.64 2.06
C ILE A 101 -7.55 -5.17 3.50
N GLY A 102 -6.51 -4.83 4.26
CA GLY A 102 -6.39 -5.20 5.67
C GLY A 102 -7.53 -4.66 6.54
N PHE A 103 -7.93 -3.41 6.32
CA PHE A 103 -9.05 -2.78 7.01
C PHE A 103 -10.39 -3.48 6.70
N VAL A 104 -10.66 -3.80 5.44
CA VAL A 104 -11.88 -4.53 5.03
C VAL A 104 -11.94 -5.91 5.66
N LEU A 105 -10.81 -6.64 5.67
CA LEU A 105 -10.70 -7.95 6.33
C LEU A 105 -10.97 -7.84 7.83
N ARG A 106 -10.39 -6.83 8.50
CA ARG A 106 -10.64 -6.55 9.92
C ARG A 106 -12.14 -6.34 10.18
N VAL A 107 -12.80 -5.48 9.41
CA VAL A 107 -14.24 -5.22 9.56
C VAL A 107 -15.08 -6.47 9.31
N TYR A 108 -14.70 -7.29 8.31
CA TYR A 108 -15.38 -8.54 7.99
C TYR A 108 -15.32 -9.54 9.16
N ILE A 109 -14.15 -9.68 9.79
CA ILE A 109 -13.93 -10.56 10.96
C ILE A 109 -14.69 -10.03 12.18
N GLN A 110 -14.61 -8.71 12.44
CA GLN A 110 -15.23 -8.08 13.60
C GLN A 110 -16.76 -8.23 13.63
N LYS A 111 -17.42 -8.41 12.48
CA LYS A 111 -18.85 -8.67 12.38
C LYS A 111 -19.29 -10.06 12.83
N GLY A 112 -18.37 -10.88 13.37
CA GLY A 112 -18.68 -12.21 13.90
C GLY A 112 -18.85 -13.28 12.81
N ASN A 113 -18.38 -12.99 11.58
CA ASN A 113 -18.31 -14.01 10.55
C ASN A 113 -17.22 -15.01 10.92
N ASP A 114 -17.60 -16.28 11.10
CA ASP A 114 -16.66 -17.36 11.39
C ASP A 114 -15.63 -17.48 10.26
N ILE A 115 -14.40 -17.10 10.57
CA ILE A 115 -13.21 -17.44 9.78
C ILE A 115 -12.76 -18.88 10.08
N ASN A 116 -13.66 -19.81 10.41
CA ASN A 116 -13.29 -21.23 10.52
C ASN A 116 -13.17 -21.91 9.14
N ILE A 117 -13.71 -21.29 8.08
CA ILE A 117 -13.34 -21.56 6.67
C ILE A 117 -11.91 -21.05 6.38
N PHE A 118 -11.56 -20.00 7.15
CA PHE A 118 -10.35 -19.22 7.40
C PHE A 118 -9.25 -19.83 8.33
N TYR A 119 -9.29 -21.09 8.78
CA TYR A 119 -8.26 -21.60 9.70
C TYR A 119 -7.59 -22.87 9.15
N PRO A 120 -6.25 -22.92 9.05
CA PRO A 120 -5.25 -22.05 9.67
C PRO A 120 -4.81 -20.90 8.72
N ILE A 121 -5.60 -19.83 8.54
CA ILE A 121 -5.40 -18.82 7.49
C ILE A 121 -5.02 -17.46 8.07
N GLU A 122 -4.72 -17.31 9.38
CA GLU A 122 -4.14 -16.03 9.83
C GLU A 122 -2.80 -15.73 9.13
N GLU A 123 -1.95 -16.75 8.92
CA GLU A 123 -0.75 -16.64 8.09
C GLU A 123 -1.10 -16.47 6.60
N HIS A 124 -2.06 -17.22 6.08
CA HIS A 124 -2.41 -17.19 4.66
C HIS A 124 -3.16 -15.92 4.23
N LEU A 125 -3.96 -15.29 5.09
CA LEU A 125 -4.64 -14.00 4.82
C LEU A 125 -3.61 -12.88 4.71
N TYR A 126 -2.58 -12.94 5.56
CA TYR A 126 -1.46 -12.02 5.52
C TYR A 126 -0.62 -12.24 4.25
N LEU A 127 -0.40 -13.49 3.85
CA LEU A 127 0.22 -13.81 2.56
C LEU A 127 -0.63 -13.37 1.36
N ILE A 128 -1.96 -13.46 1.45
CA ILE A 128 -2.88 -12.97 0.42
C ILE A 128 -2.85 -11.45 0.35
N SER A 129 -2.84 -10.73 1.47
CA SER A 129 -2.73 -9.26 1.48
C SER A 129 -1.38 -8.79 0.92
N ILE A 130 -0.29 -9.49 1.24
CA ILE A 130 1.03 -9.29 0.62
C ILE A 130 0.94 -9.57 -0.89
N GLY A 131 0.34 -10.69 -1.31
CA GLY A 131 0.19 -11.04 -2.72
C GLY A 131 -0.62 -10.00 -3.50
N LEU A 132 -1.73 -9.52 -2.94
CA LEU A 132 -2.54 -8.45 -3.52
C LEU A 132 -1.79 -7.12 -3.57
N THR A 133 -0.95 -6.84 -2.58
CA THR A 133 -0.07 -5.66 -2.56
C THR A 133 0.92 -5.67 -3.72
N PHE A 134 1.64 -6.79 -3.87
CA PHE A 134 2.59 -6.98 -4.96
C PHE A 134 1.87 -6.92 -6.32
N MET A 135 0.70 -7.56 -6.44
CA MET A 135 -0.10 -7.55 -7.65
C MET A 135 -0.59 -6.14 -8.01
N ALA A 136 -1.17 -5.41 -7.05
CA ALA A 136 -1.69 -4.06 -7.27
C ALA A 136 -0.57 -3.10 -7.67
N GLY A 137 0.57 -3.11 -6.96
CA GLY A 137 1.70 -2.25 -7.31
C GLY A 137 2.38 -2.66 -8.63
N LEU A 138 2.40 -3.94 -8.99
CA LEU A 138 2.90 -4.41 -10.30
C LEU A 138 1.97 -3.99 -11.44
N LEU A 139 0.65 -4.15 -11.29
CA LEU A 139 -0.33 -3.69 -12.26
C LEU A 139 -0.25 -2.19 -12.44
N PHE A 140 -0.14 -1.44 -11.33
CA PHE A 140 0.04 0.01 -11.40
C PHE A 140 1.34 0.39 -12.11
N PHE A 141 2.44 -0.31 -11.83
CA PHE A 141 3.71 -0.09 -12.52
C PHE A 141 3.61 -0.33 -14.04
N ILE A 142 2.95 -1.43 -14.45
CA ILE A 142 2.71 -1.75 -15.86
C ILE A 142 1.86 -0.66 -16.52
N MET A 143 0.75 -0.26 -15.87
CA MET A 143 -0.12 0.82 -16.35
C MET A 143 0.64 2.14 -16.47
N PHE A 144 1.44 2.50 -15.47
CA PHE A 144 2.23 3.74 -15.48
C PHE A 144 3.25 3.75 -16.62
N LYS A 145 3.95 2.63 -16.84
CA LYS A 145 4.84 2.50 -18.00
C LYS A 145 4.08 2.62 -19.32
N ARG A 146 2.91 2.00 -19.42
CA ARG A 146 2.07 2.04 -20.63
C ARG A 146 1.56 3.46 -20.92
N LEU A 147 1.14 4.22 -19.91
CA LEU A 147 0.71 5.62 -20.07
C LEU A 147 1.87 6.48 -20.58
N LYS A 148 3.07 6.32 -20.01
CA LYS A 148 4.24 7.09 -20.44
C LYS A 148 4.67 6.74 -21.87
N TYR A 149 4.58 5.47 -22.26
CA TYR A 149 4.83 5.02 -23.63
C TYR A 149 3.86 5.67 -24.62
N HIS A 150 2.56 5.66 -24.30
CA HIS A 150 1.54 6.22 -25.19
C HIS A 150 1.71 7.74 -25.38
N GLN A 151 2.05 8.47 -24.31
CA GLN A 151 2.37 9.90 -24.39
C GLN A 151 3.62 10.21 -25.23
N MET A 152 4.58 9.28 -25.32
CA MET A 152 5.74 9.44 -26.20
C MET A 152 5.38 9.17 -27.66
N GLU A 153 4.53 8.18 -27.92
CA GLU A 153 4.07 7.82 -29.26
C GLU A 153 3.20 8.93 -29.88
N GLU A 154 2.24 9.49 -29.15
CA GLU A 154 1.43 10.64 -29.60
C GLU A 154 2.31 11.84 -29.96
N LYS A 155 3.30 12.18 -29.11
CA LYS A 155 4.25 13.27 -29.39
C LYS A 155 5.12 13.05 -30.63
N ILE A 156 5.43 11.80 -30.98
CA ILE A 156 6.17 11.48 -32.20
C ILE A 156 5.26 11.66 -33.42
N ILE A 157 4.01 11.21 -33.34
CA ILE A 157 3.02 11.36 -34.42
C ILE A 157 2.74 12.84 -34.68
N ASP A 158 2.55 13.65 -33.63
CA ASP A 158 2.31 15.09 -33.76
C ASP A 158 3.53 15.87 -34.29
N ALA A 159 4.72 15.27 -34.29
CA ALA A 159 5.98 15.89 -34.72
C ALA A 159 6.39 15.53 -36.16
N ILE A 160 5.65 14.65 -36.84
CA ILE A 160 5.86 14.23 -38.24
C ILE A 160 4.83 14.93 -39.14
#